data_AF-A0A1Z4LMM1-F1
#
_entry.id   AF-A0A1Z4LMM1-F1
#
_cell.length_a   1.000
_cell.length_b   1.000
_cell.length_c   1.000
_cell.angle_alpha   90.00
_cell.angle_beta   90.00
_cell.angle_gamma   90.00
#
_symmetry.space_group_name_H-M   'P 1'
#
loop_
_entity.id
_entity.type
_entity.pdbx_description
1 polymer ?
#
loop_
_entity_poly.entity_id
_entity_poly.type
_entity_poly.pdbx_seq_one_letter_code
_entity_poly.pdbx_strand_id
1 'polypeptide(L)' 'MTQQVIHPMVKLQRNVQSLVDSQIIKPTDSIWKIALLYGDEWQHWKRELVDFGFTMQDPVKELLVVEGWDEE' A
#
# COMPACT_ATOMS: atom_id res chain seq x y z
N MET A 1 -14.48 -14.35 19.67
CA MET A 1 -14.22 -13.23 18.76
C MET A 1 -12.71 -13.16 18.54
N THR A 2 -12.22 -13.83 17.50
CA THR A 2 -10.81 -13.75 17.11
C THR A 2 -10.61 -12.41 16.42
N GLN A 3 -9.85 -11.49 17.05
CA GLN A 3 -9.31 -10.35 16.32
C GLN A 3 -8.39 -10.94 15.26
N GLN A 4 -8.89 -11.11 14.04
CA GLN A 4 -8.04 -11.28 12.88
C GLN A 4 -7.18 -10.02 12.85
N VAL A 5 -5.92 -10.16 13.28
CA VAL A 5 -4.90 -9.13 13.14
C VAL A 5 -4.79 -8.92 11.64
N ILE A 6 -5.40 -7.85 11.15
CA ILE A 6 -5.35 -7.52 9.74
C ILE A 6 -3.89 -7.17 9.46
N HIS A 7 -3.25 -7.96 8.60
CA HIS A 7 -1.87 -7.74 8.17
C HIS A 7 -1.70 -6.25 7.78
N PRO A 8 -0.63 -5.56 8.23
CA PRO A 8 -0.45 -4.13 7.99
C PRO A 8 -0.57 -3.77 6.49
N MET A 9 0.05 -4.55 5.59
CA MET A 9 -0.13 -4.37 4.15
C MET A 9 -1.58 -4.45 3.64
N VAL A 10 -2.45 -5.29 4.20
CA VAL A 10 -3.89 -5.31 3.83
C VAL A 10 -4.55 -3.98 4.17
N LYS A 11 -4.17 -3.36 5.30
CA LYS A 11 -4.65 -2.03 5.69
C LYS A 11 -4.14 -0.97 4.70
N LEU A 12 -2.86 -1.01 4.35
CA LEU A 12 -2.27 -0.11 3.34
C LEU A 12 -2.99 -0.22 2.00
N GLN A 13 -3.16 -1.43 1.48
CA GLN A 13 -3.82 -1.70 0.20
C GLN A 13 -5.26 -1.18 0.19
N ARG A 14 -6.04 -1.42 1.25
CA ARG A 14 -7.42 -0.89 1.37
C ARG A 14 -7.48 0.64 1.38
N ASN A 15 -6.54 1.28 2.08
CA ASN A 15 -6.45 2.74 2.07
C ASN A 15 -6.07 3.27 0.69
N VAL A 16 -5.09 2.66 0.03
CA VAL A 16 -4.67 3.03 -1.33
C VAL A 16 -5.81 2.85 -2.33
N GLN A 17 -6.58 1.76 -2.22
CA GLN A 17 -7.79 1.55 -3.02
C GLN A 17 -8.80 2.69 -2.80
N SER A 18 -9.04 3.07 -1.54
CA SER A 18 -9.96 4.16 -1.21
C SER A 18 -9.52 5.51 -1.81
N LEU A 19 -8.22 5.76 -1.90
CA LEU A 19 -7.65 6.96 -2.53
C LEU A 19 -7.82 6.95 -4.04
N VAL A 20 -7.70 5.77 -4.67
CA VAL A 20 -7.98 5.59 -6.11
C VAL A 20 -9.45 5.80 -6.40
N ASP A 21 -10.34 5.19 -5.61
CA ASP A 21 -11.79 5.32 -5.77
C ASP A 21 -12.25 6.77 -5.55
N SER A 22 -11.60 7.49 -4.64
CA SER A 22 -11.82 8.92 -4.41
C SER A 22 -11.14 9.84 -5.45
N GLN A 23 -10.49 9.26 -6.47
CA GLN A 23 -9.76 9.97 -7.53
C GLN A 23 -8.62 10.89 -7.03
N ILE A 24 -8.13 10.65 -5.82
CA ILE A 24 -7.00 11.40 -5.22
C ILE A 24 -5.68 11.00 -5.91
N ILE A 25 -5.54 9.71 -6.20
CA ILE A 25 -4.45 9.13 -6.98
C ILE A 25 -5.00 8.22 -8.08
N LYS A 26 -4.18 7.92 -9.08
CA LYS A 26 -4.52 7.00 -10.18
C LYS A 26 -3.76 5.69 -9.99
N PRO A 27 -4.29 4.55 -10.48
CA PRO A 27 -3.57 3.28 -10.47
C PRO A 27 -2.25 3.32 -11.26
N THR A 28 -2.13 4.25 -12.20
CA THR A 28 -0.93 4.48 -13.01
C THR A 28 0.07 5.44 -12.36
N ASP A 29 -0.33 6.13 -11.28
CA ASP A 29 0.64 6.92 -10.51
C ASP A 29 1.63 5.98 -9.84
N SER A 30 2.85 6.44 -9.62
CA SER A 30 3.86 5.67 -8.90
C SER A 30 3.57 5.61 -7.40
N ILE A 31 3.96 4.50 -6.76
CA ILE A 31 3.77 4.23 -5.32
C ILE A 31 4.31 5.36 -4.45
N TRP A 32 5.39 6.06 -4.83
CA TRP A 32 5.91 7.19 -4.05
C TRP A 32 4.87 8.28 -3.79
N LYS A 33 3.85 8.44 -4.63
CA LYS A 33 2.80 9.45 -4.45
C LYS A 33 1.98 9.20 -3.17
N ILE A 34 1.92 7.94 -2.73
CA ILE A 34 1.29 7.54 -1.46
C ILE A 34 2.04 8.18 -0.26
N ALA A 35 3.35 8.43 -0.37
CA ALA A 35 4.16 9.09 0.67
C ALA A 35 3.59 10.42 1.14
N LEU A 36 3.00 11.18 0.20
CA LEU A 36 2.44 12.50 0.46
C LEU A 36 1.24 12.44 1.42
N LEU A 37 0.64 11.26 1.58
CA LEU A 37 -0.59 11.04 2.35
C LEU A 37 -0.32 10.43 3.72
N TYR A 38 0.79 9.70 3.88
CA TYR A 38 1.15 9.00 5.13
C TYR A 38 2.15 9.75 6.01
N GLY A 39 2.79 10.81 5.50
CA GLY A 39 3.68 11.66 6.30
C GLY A 39 4.78 10.86 7.01
N ASP A 40 4.85 10.97 8.34
CA ASP A 40 5.82 10.25 9.17
C ASP A 40 5.67 8.72 9.14
N GLU A 41 4.45 8.20 8.98
CA GLU A 41 4.21 6.75 8.87
C GLU A 41 4.74 6.18 7.55
N TRP A 42 5.01 7.03 6.54
CA TRP A 42 5.49 6.58 5.25
C TRP A 42 6.83 5.85 5.34
N GLN A 43 7.74 6.24 6.24
CA GLN A 43 9.04 5.56 6.36
C GLN A 43 8.90 4.09 6.76
N HIS A 44 7.90 3.79 7.59
CA HIS A 44 7.56 2.41 7.94
C HIS A 44 7.00 1.68 6.71
N TRP A 45 5.95 2.22 6.09
CA TRP A 45 5.33 1.60 4.91
C TRP A 45 6.28 1.42 3.73
N LYS A 46 7.18 2.37 3.50
CA LYS A 46 8.21 2.29 2.48
C LYS A 46 9.12 1.08 2.73
N ARG A 47 9.50 0.82 3.98
CA ARG A 47 10.34 -0.32 4.32
C ARG A 47 9.62 -1.62 4.03
N GLU A 48 8.38 -1.74 4.50
CA GLU A 48 7.55 -2.92 4.23
C GLU A 48 7.40 -3.15 2.73
N LEU A 49 7.02 -2.12 1.96
CA LEU A 49 6.90 -2.20 0.51
C LEU A 49 8.19 -2.69 -0.17
N VAL A 50 9.35 -2.18 0.25
CA VAL A 50 10.64 -2.65 -0.28
C VAL A 50 10.94 -4.09 0.13
N ASP A 51 10.56 -4.50 1.34
CA ASP A 51 10.72 -5.88 1.83
C ASP A 51 9.91 -6.87 0.98
N PHE A 52 8.68 -6.49 0.60
CA PHE A 52 7.85 -7.21 -0.35
C PHE A 52 8.29 -7.07 -1.83
N GLY A 53 9.40 -6.37 -2.10
CA GLY A 53 9.99 -6.26 -3.44
C GLY A 53 9.43 -5.12 -4.30
N PHE A 54 8.58 -4.25 -3.76
CA PHE A 54 8.10 -3.07 -4.48
C PHE A 54 9.16 -1.97 -4.54
N THR A 55 9.18 -1.27 -5.65
CA THR A 55 9.91 -0.03 -5.84
C THR A 55 8.96 1.16 -5.75
N MET A 56 9.51 2.32 -5.41
CA MET A 56 8.74 3.56 -5.32
C MET A 56 8.28 4.09 -6.69
N GLN A 57 8.85 3.55 -7.77
CA GLN A 57 8.49 3.89 -9.15
C GLN A 57 7.35 3.03 -9.68
N ASP A 58 7.15 1.84 -9.10
CA ASP A 58 6.11 0.93 -9.53
C ASP A 58 4.74 1.60 -9.46
N PRO A 59 3.86 1.32 -10.42
CA PRO A 59 2.55 1.91 -10.43
C PRO A 59 1.71 1.34 -9.28
N VAL A 60 0.86 2.18 -8.71
CA VAL A 60 -0.04 1.84 -7.60
C VAL A 60 -0.88 0.60 -7.91
N LYS A 61 -1.21 0.35 -9.17
CA LYS A 61 -1.91 -0.88 -9.59
C LYS A 61 -1.21 -2.17 -9.15
N GLU A 62 0.13 -2.21 -9.14
CA GLU A 62 0.89 -3.42 -8.76
C GLU A 62 0.65 -3.75 -7.29
N LEU A 63 0.54 -2.72 -6.44
CA LEU A 63 0.17 -2.87 -5.04
C LEU A 63 -1.29 -3.34 -4.87
N LEU A 64 -2.19 -2.91 -5.75
CA LEU A 64 -3.62 -3.23 -5.67
C LEU A 64 -3.96 -4.64 -6.15
N VAL A 65 -3.20 -5.19 -7.10
CA VAL A 65 -3.42 -6.55 -7.62
C VAL A 65 -2.90 -7.66 -6.72
N VAL A 66 -2.21 -7.34 -5.62
CA VAL A 66 -1.76 -8.33 -4.64
C VAL A 66 -2.97 -9.01 -4.00
N GLU A 67 -3.14 -10.30 -4.24
CA GLU A 67 -4.30 -11.07 -3.78
C GLU A 67 -4.19 -11.49 -2.30
N GLY A 68 -2.98 -11.55 -1.75
CA GLY A 68 -2.72 -11.94 -0.38
C GLY A 68 -1.36 -11.46 0.10
N TRP A 69 -1.31 -11.05 1.37
CA TRP A 69 -0.08 -10.73 2.08
C TRP A 69 0.15 -11.87 3.07
N ASP A 70 0.74 -12.96 2.58
CA ASP A 70 1.14 -14.07 3.44
C ASP A 70 2.40 -13.63 4.21
N GLU A 71 2.24 -13.37 5.50
CA GLU A 71 3.33 -13.43 6.48
C GLU A 71 3.57 -14.92 6.74
N GLU A 72 4.71 -15.48 6.32
CA GLU A 72 5.15 -16.80 6.81
C GLU A 72 5.26 -16.83 8.34
#